data_AF-A0A935PIF7-F1
#
_entry.id   AF-A0A935PIF7-F1
#
_cell.length_a   1.000
_cell.length_b   1.000
_cell.length_c   1.000
_cell.angle_alpha   90.00
_cell.angle_beta   90.00
_cell.angle_gamma   90.00
#
_symmetry.space_group_name_H-M   'P 1'
#
loop_
_entity.id
_entity.type
_entity.pdbx_description
1 polymer ?
#
loop_
_entity_poly.entity_id
_entity_poly.type
_entity_poly.pdbx_seq_one_letter_code
_entity_poly.pdbx_strand_id
1 'polypeptide(L)' 'MKKEFTVIIEQDEEGYFLSEDPELPGCHTQAKSMDELLERTREAISLCLEIYKGRNQN' A
#
# COMPACT_ATOMS: atom_id res chain seq x y z
N MET A 1 -0.80 16.05 -9.74
CA MET A 1 -0.71 16.30 -8.29
C MET A 1 0.09 15.18 -7.66
N LYS A 2 1.07 15.48 -6.81
CA LYS A 2 1.63 14.48 -5.89
C LYS A 2 0.61 14.27 -4.76
N LYS A 3 0.27 13.02 -4.48
CA LYS A 3 -0.40 12.63 -3.24
C LYS A 3 0.65 11.99 -2.34
N GLU A 4 0.60 12.34 -1.07
CA GLU A 4 1.39 11.73 -0.02
C GLU A 4 0.49 10.76 0.74
N PHE A 5 1.03 9.61 1.11
CA PHE A 5 0.34 8.57 1.86
C PHE A 5 1.21 8.20 3.05
N THR A 6 0.57 8.02 4.20
CA THR A 6 1.25 7.53 5.41
C THR A 6 0.94 6.05 5.54
N VAL A 7 1.99 5.24 5.64
CA VAL A 7 1.85 3.78 5.80
C VAL A 7 2.42 3.37 7.14
N ILE A 8 1.71 2.47 7.81
CA ILE A 8 2.17 1.79 9.02
C ILE A 8 2.91 0.54 8.56
N ILE A 9 4.11 0.33 9.09
CA ILE A 9 4.92 -0.84 8.78
C ILE A 9 5.18 -1.62 10.05
N GLU A 10 4.86 -2.90 10.01
CA GLU A 10 5.13 -3.86 11.08
C GLU A 10 6.06 -4.95 10.55
N GLN A 11 6.88 -5.53 11.43
CA GLN A 11 7.70 -6.69 11.11
C GLN A 11 7.25 -7.86 11.99
N ASP A 12 6.99 -9.00 11.37
CA ASP A 12 6.61 -10.22 12.08
C ASP A 12 7.83 -11.02 12.61
N GLU A 13 7.54 -12.09 13.35
CA GLU A 13 8.56 -12.95 13.95
C GLU A 13 9.39 -13.74 12.91
N GLU A 14 8.88 -13.89 11.68
CA GLU A 14 9.56 -14.56 10.56
C GLU A 14 10.39 -13.60 9.71
N GLY A 15 10.38 -12.31 10.06
CA GLY A 15 11.13 -11.24 9.42
C GLY A 15 10.46 -10.67 8.16
N TYR A 16 9.18 -10.97 7.90
CA TYR A 16 8.42 -10.26 6.88
C TYR A 16 8.01 -8.89 7.37
N PHE A 17 8.03 -7.92 6.47
CA PHE A 17 7.42 -6.63 6.67
C PHE A 17 6.00 -6.63 6.11
N LEU A 18 5.07 -6.04 6.86
CA LEU A 18 3.69 -5.78 6.45
C LEU A 18 3.49 -4.28 6.38
N SER A 19 2.82 -3.81 5.33
CA SER A 19 2.40 -2.42 5.18
C SER A 19 0.88 -2.30 5.20
N GLU A 20 0.36 -1.32 5.93
CA GLU A 20 -1.03 -0.91 5.89
C GLU A 20 -1.14 0.60 5.70
N ASP A 21 -2.07 1.04 4.86
CA ASP A 21 -2.42 2.45 4.72
C ASP A 21 -3.78 2.71 5.41
N PRO A 22 -3.83 3.50 6.50
CA PRO A 22 -5.08 3.81 7.20
C PRO A 22 -6.13 4.53 6.33
N GLU A 23 -5.70 5.24 5.29
CA GLU A 23 -6.57 5.94 4.35
C GLU A 23 -7.11 5.01 3.25
N LEU A 24 -6.50 3.83 3.07
CA LEU A 24 -6.89 2.80 2.11
C LEU A 24 -7.09 1.44 2.82
N PRO A 25 -8.10 1.33 3.70
CA PRO A 25 -8.37 0.10 4.43
C PRO A 25 -8.62 -1.07 3.48
N GLY A 26 -7.94 -2.19 3.73
CA GLY A 26 -7.96 -3.37 2.86
C GLY A 26 -6.77 -3.46 1.89
N CYS A 27 -6.03 -2.37 1.67
CA CYS A 27 -4.79 -2.38 0.91
C CYS A 27 -3.62 -2.76 1.83
N HIS A 28 -3.19 -4.01 1.75
CA HIS A 28 -2.06 -4.52 2.52
C HIS A 28 -1.03 -5.10 1.57
N THR A 29 0.25 -4.87 1.86
CA THR A 29 1.34 -5.53 1.15
C THR A 29 2.30 -6.14 2.14
N GLN A 30 3.04 -7.16 1.69
CA GLN A 30 4.06 -7.81 2.49
C GLN A 30 5.29 -8.14 1.65
N ALA A 31 6.47 -8.09 2.26
CA ALA A 31 7.74 -8.42 1.60
C ALA A 31 8.81 -8.82 2.61
N LYS A 32 9.89 -9.46 2.15
CA LYS A 32 11.05 -9.81 3.00
C LYS A 32 12.08 -8.68 3.14
N SER A 33 11.90 -7.58 2.43
CA SER A 33 12.78 -6.41 2.51
C SER A 33 11.97 -5.13 2.49
N MET A 34 12.50 -4.08 3.12
CA MET A 34 11.88 -2.76 3.15
C MET A 34 11.74 -2.16 1.74
N ASP A 35 12.75 -2.32 0.88
CA ASP A 35 12.72 -1.77 -0.48
C ASP A 35 11.62 -2.42 -1.32
N GLU A 36 11.51 -3.75 -1.28
CA GLU A 36 10.45 -4.50 -1.98
C GLU A 36 9.07 -4.15 -1.41
N LEU A 37 8.95 -4.00 -0.09
CA LEU A 37 7.69 -3.58 0.54
C LEU A 37 7.24 -2.23 -0.01
N LEU A 38 8.14 -1.25 -0.04
CA LEU A 38 7.82 0.10 -0.48
C LEU A 38 7.52 0.17 -1.99
N GLU A 39 8.16 -0.67 -2.81
CA GLU A 39 7.80 -0.82 -4.23
C GLU A 39 6.37 -1.34 -4.39
N ARG A 40 6.07 -2.50 -3.78
CA ARG A 40 4.74 -3.13 -3.82
C ARG A 40 3.64 -2.22 -3.26
N THR A 41 3.93 -1.51 -2.16
CA THR A 41 2.99 -0.58 -1.53
C THR A 41 2.61 0.55 -2.48
N ARG A 42 3.57 1.14 -3.19
CA ARG A 42 3.29 2.21 -4.17
C ARG A 42 2.46 1.72 -5.35
N GLU A 43 2.73 0.50 -5.82
CA GLU A 43 1.94 -0.12 -6.89
C GLU A 43 0.50 -0.39 -6.44
N ALA A 44 0.33 -0.97 -5.25
CA ALA A 44 -0.98 -1.28 -4.68
C ALA A 44 -1.82 0.00 -4.47
N ILE A 45 -1.24 1.06 -3.89
CA ILE A 45 -1.88 2.37 -3.75
C ILE A 45 -2.29 2.92 -5.12
N SER A 46 -1.41 2.84 -6.13
CA SER A 46 -1.69 3.33 -7.47
C SER A 46 -2.89 2.61 -8.09
N LEU A 47 -2.93 1.27 -8.00
CA LEU A 47 -4.05 0.44 -8.48
C LEU A 47 -5.36 0.76 -7.74
N CYS A 48 -5.31 0.90 -6.41
CA CYS A 48 -6.48 1.29 -5.62
C CYS A 48 -7.05 2.64 -6.10
N LEU A 49 -6.20 3.64 -6.31
CA LEU A 49 -6.63 4.95 -6.80
C LEU A 49 -7.21 4.90 -8.21
N GLU A 50 -6.69 4.06 -9.09
CA GLU A 50 -7.25 3.83 -10.43
C GLU A 50 -8.66 3.26 -10.35
N ILE A 51 -8.89 2.26 -9.49
CA ILE A 51 -10.21 1.68 -9.25
C ILE A 51 -11.19 2.70 -8.68
N TYR A 52 -10.76 3.51 -7.68
CA TYR A 52 -11.60 4.56 -7.11
C TYR A 52 -11.98 5.64 -8.15
N LYS A 53 -11.05 6.02 -9.03
CA LYS A 53 -11.35 6.95 -10.13
C LYS A 53 -12.33 6.35 -11.15
N GLY A 54 -12.22 5.05 -11.43
CA GLY A 54 -13.12 4.35 -12.35
C GLY A 54 -14.54 4.17 -11.78
N ARG A 55 -14.68 4.00 -10.46
CA ARG A 55 -16.00 3.86 -9.80
C ARG A 55 -16.82 5.15 -9.74
N ASN A 56 -16.18 6.32 -9.74
CA ASN A 56 -16.86 7.63 -9.68
C ASN A 56 -17.19 8.22 -11.07
N GLN A 57 -17.02 7.45 -12.15
CA GLN A 57 -17.38 7.86 -13.52
C GLN A 57 -18.64 7.16 -14.06
N ASN A 58 -19.41 6.47 -13.22
CA ASN A 58 -20.70 5.87 -13.57
C ASN A 58 -21.86 6.52 -12.82
#